data_AF-A0A2D6EXL7-F1
#
_entry.id   AF-A0A2D6EXL7-F1
#
_cell.length_a   1.000
_cell.length_b   1.000
_cell.length_c   1.000
_cell.angle_alpha   90.00
_cell.angle_beta   90.00
_cell.angle_gamma   90.00
#
_symmetry.space_group_name_H-M   'P 1'
#
loop_
_entity.id
_entity.type
_entity.pdbx_description
1 polymer ?
#
loop_
_entity_poly.entity_id
_entity_poly.type
_entity_poly.pdbx_seq_one_letter_code
_entity_poly.pdbx_strand_id
1 'polypeptide(L)' 'MKKKELRNQQPNELKKMLSELRKELMQENAQIAIGTLPKNPGKIRHAKRTIATILTILHKKEVPGNE' A
#
# COMPACT_ATOMS: atom_id res chain seq x y z
N MET A 1 -9.01 3.48 -5.35
CA MET A 1 -7.92 4.43 -5.70
C MET A 1 -7.61 4.34 -7.18
N LYS A 2 -7.63 5.46 -7.91
CA LYS A 2 -7.21 5.50 -9.32
C LYS A 2 -5.69 5.58 -9.39
N LYS A 3 -5.06 4.70 -10.18
CA LYS A 3 -3.60 4.65 -10.37
C LYS A 3 -2.98 5.97 -10.87
N LYS A 4 -3.79 6.81 -11.54
CA LYS A 4 -3.36 8.11 -12.07
C LYS A 4 -3.06 9.12 -10.95
N GLU A 5 -3.88 9.16 -9.90
CA GLU A 5 -3.68 10.06 -8.76
C GLU A 5 -2.40 9.71 -7.99
N LEU A 6 -2.18 8.42 -7.74
CA LEU A 6 -0.95 7.94 -7.10
C LEU A 6 0.33 8.27 -7.89
N ARG A 7 0.23 8.44 -9.21
CA ARG A 7 1.38 8.83 -10.05
C ARG A 7 1.74 10.32 -9.88
N ASN A 8 0.73 11.16 -9.69
CA ASN A 8 0.88 12.61 -9.50
C ASN A 8 1.34 12.98 -8.08
N GLN A 9 1.17 12.08 -7.12
CA GLN A 9 1.60 12.27 -5.73
C GLN A 9 3.14 12.31 -5.59
N GLN A 10 3.62 13.08 -4.60
CA GLN A 10 5.04 13.18 -4.27
C GLN A 10 5.56 11.84 -3.70
N PRO A 11 6.82 11.45 -3.97
CA PRO A 11 7.37 10.19 -3.45
C PRO A 11 7.38 10.14 -1.91
N ASN A 12 7.50 11.28 -1.24
CA ASN A 12 7.43 11.35 0.21
C ASN A 12 6.01 11.07 0.75
N GLU A 13 4.98 11.60 0.08
CA GLU A 13 3.57 11.33 0.40
C GLU A 13 3.23 9.86 0.18
N LEU A 14 3.69 9.28 -0.93
CA LEU A 14 3.56 7.86 -1.22
C LEU A 14 4.20 6.98 -0.14
N LYS A 15 5.38 7.36 0.37
CA LYS A 15 6.04 6.67 1.49
C LYS A 15 5.24 6.79 2.79
N LYS A 16 4.64 7.95 3.09
CA LYS A 16 3.73 8.12 4.23
C LYS A 16 2.51 7.20 4.13
N MET A 17 1.81 7.24 3.00
CA MET A 17 0.65 6.38 2.75
C MET A 17 1.00 4.89 2.85
N LEU A 18 2.19 4.50 2.37
CA LEU A 18 2.68 3.12 2.48
C LEU A 18 2.87 2.70 3.94
N SER A 19 3.38 3.59 4.79
CA SER A 19 3.55 3.33 6.23
C SER A 19 2.20 3.16 6.94
N GLU A 20 1.22 4.00 6.62
CA GLU A 20 -0.14 3.90 7.16
C GLU A 20 -0.82 2.59 6.74
N LEU A 21 -0.79 2.25 5.45
CA LEU A 21 -1.36 1.00 4.94
C LEU A 21 -0.70 -0.25 5.55
N ARG A 22 0.60 -0.19 5.84
CA ARG A 22 1.31 -1.26 6.56
C ARG A 22 0.85 -1.38 8.01
N LYS A 23 0.63 -0.26 8.70
CA LYS A 23 0.09 -0.26 10.07
C LYS A 23 -1.32 -0.86 10.12
N GLU A 24 -2.20 -0.47 9.20
CA GLU A 24 -3.54 -1.05 9.10
C GLU A 24 -3.47 -2.57 8.87
N LEU A 25 -2.63 -3.03 7.92
CA LEU A 25 -2.43 -4.45 7.69
C LEU A 25 -1.90 -5.19 8.92
N MET A 26 -1.00 -4.56 9.67
CA MET A 26 -0.46 -5.14 10.89
C MET A 26 -1.55 -5.32 11.96
N GLN A 27 -2.44 -4.34 12.12
CA GLN A 27 -3.57 -4.45 13.05
C GLN A 27 -4.57 -5.52 12.61
N GLU A 28 -4.92 -5.59 11.32
CA GLU A 28 -5.78 -6.66 10.81
C GLU A 28 -5.13 -8.04 10.98
N ASN A 29 -3.82 -8.17 10.73
CA ASN A 29 -3.10 -9.42 10.96
C ASN A 29 -3.05 -9.80 12.44
N ALA A 30 -2.90 -8.83 13.35
CA ALA A 30 -2.94 -9.09 14.79
C ALA A 30 -4.31 -9.60 15.22
N GLN A 31 -5.40 -9.01 14.70
CA GLN A 31 -6.76 -9.50 14.93
C GLN A 31 -6.94 -10.94 14.41
N ILE A 32 -6.42 -11.25 13.23
CA ILE A 32 -6.44 -12.61 12.67
C ILE A 32 -5.65 -13.58 13.58
N ALA A 33 -4.48 -13.17 14.05
CA ALA A 33 -3.62 -13.99 14.90
C ALA A 33 -4.26 -14.30 16.27
N ILE A 34 -5.07 -13.37 16.80
CA ILE A 34 -5.84 -13.56 18.03
C ILE A 34 -7.05 -14.50 17.82
N GLY A 35 -7.32 -14.93 16.58
CA GLY A 35 -8.43 -15.83 16.24
C GLY A 35 -9.74 -15.10 15.99
N THR A 36 -9.72 -13.77 15.92
CA THR A 36 -10.90 -12.99 15.52
C THR A 36 -11.01 -12.96 14.00
N LEU A 37 -12.22 -13.23 13.47
CA LEU A 37 -12.42 -13.17 12.03
C LEU A 37 -12.14 -11.74 11.54
N PRO A 38 -11.31 -11.58 10.49
CA PRO A 38 -11.05 -10.26 9.94
C PRO A 38 -12.38 -9.68 9.45
N LYS A 39 -12.74 -8.50 9.96
CA LYS A 39 -14.02 -7.85 9.64
C LYS A 39 -14.23 -7.69 8.15
N ASN A 40 -13.16 -7.58 7.36
CA ASN A 40 -13.27 -7.45 5.92
C ASN A 40 -12.03 -7.99 5.18
N PRO A 41 -11.97 -9.29 4.81
CA PRO A 41 -10.84 -9.85 4.07
C PRO A 41 -10.60 -9.15 2.72
N GLY A 42 -11.64 -8.55 2.13
CA GLY A 42 -11.52 -7.70 0.95
C GLY A 42 -10.64 -6.46 1.19
N LYS A 43 -10.68 -5.84 2.37
CA LYS A 43 -9.84 -4.68 2.71
C LYS A 43 -8.36 -5.07 2.74
N ILE A 44 -8.01 -6.20 3.36
CA ILE A 44 -6.64 -6.74 3.36
C ILE A 44 -6.11 -6.91 1.93
N ARG A 45 -6.91 -7.53 1.05
CA ARG A 45 -6.54 -7.72 -0.35
C ARG A 45 -6.34 -6.40 -1.08
N HIS A 46 -7.22 -5.42 -0.84
CA HIS A 46 -7.11 -4.08 -1.39
C HIS A 46 -5.87 -3.35 -0.87
N ALA A 47 -5.59 -3.38 0.43
CA ALA A 47 -4.43 -2.75 1.05
C ALA A 47 -3.12 -3.32 0.48
N LYS A 48 -2.99 -4.66 0.38
CA LYS A 48 -1.83 -5.31 -0.25
C LYS A 48 -1.63 -4.84 -1.71
N ARG A 49 -2.72 -4.76 -2.48
CA ARG A 49 -2.67 -4.32 -3.88
C ARG A 49 -2.31 -2.84 -4.01
N THR A 50 -2.79 -2.01 -3.11
CA THR A 50 -2.43 -0.58 -3.05
C THR A 50 -0.95 -0.41 -2.72
N ILE A 51 -0.42 -1.12 -1.72
CA ILE A 51 1.02 -1.11 -1.37
C ILE A 51 1.87 -1.52 -2.57
N ALA A 52 1.55 -2.62 -3.24
CA ALA A 52 2.28 -3.07 -4.43
C ALA A 52 2.27 -2.00 -5.56
N THR A 53 1.14 -1.32 -5.73
CA THR A 53 1.01 -0.23 -6.71
C THR A 53 1.88 0.96 -6.33
N ILE A 54 1.90 1.37 -5.05
CA ILE A 54 2.74 2.47 -4.55
C ILE A 54 4.21 2.15 -4.75
N LEU A 55 4.66 0.95 -4.37
CA LEU A 55 6.04 0.50 -4.55
C LEU A 55 6.45 0.51 -6.03
N THR A 56 5.56 0.05 -6.91
CA THR A 56 5.81 0.08 -8.37
C THR A 56 5.99 1.51 -8.88
N ILE A 57 5.17 2.46 -8.39
CA ILE A 57 5.26 3.86 -8.81
C ILE A 57 6.54 4.51 -8.27
N LEU A 58 6.89 4.25 -7.00
CA LEU A 58 8.14 4.73 -6.41
C LEU A 58 9.35 4.22 -7.19
N HIS A 59 9.41 2.92 -7.46
CA HIS A 59 10.50 2.33 -8.25
C HIS A 59 10.60 2.94 -9.66
N LYS A 60 9.46 3.17 -10.33
CA LYS A 60 9.42 3.86 -11.63
C LYS A 60 9.84 5.33 -11.59
N LYS A 61 9.77 5.99 -10.42
CA LYS A 61 10.27 7.36 -10.22
C LYS A 61 11.76 7.37 -9.87
N GLU A 62 12.24 6.37 -9.14
CA GLU A 62 13.65 6.25 -8.72
C GLU A 62 14.55 5.73 -9.83
N VAL A 63 14.05 4.89 -10.73
CA VAL A 63 14.77 4.43 -11.92
C VAL A 63 14.24 5.22 -13.13
N PRO A 64 14.78 6.41 -13.44
CA PRO A 64 14.63 6.95 -14.78
C PRO A 64 15.29 5.93 -15.71
N GLY A 65 14.59 5.53 -16.77
CA GLY A 65 15.10 4.56 -17.73
C GLY A 65 16.51 4.96 -18.15
N ASN A 66 17.47 4.08 -17.91
CA ASN A 66 18.77 4.15 -18.54
C ASN A 66 18.52 3.79 -20.02
N GLU A 67 18.25 4.82 -20.82
CA GLU A 67 18.34 4.77 -22.29
C GLU A 67 19.82 4.69 -22.70
#